data_AF-A0A973M224-F1
#
_entry.id   AF-A0A973M224-F1
#
_cell.length_a   1.000
_cell.length_b   1.000
_cell.length_c   1.000
_cell.angle_alpha   90.00
_cell.angle_beta   90.00
_cell.angle_gamma   90.00
#
_symmetry.space_group_name_H-M   'P 1'
#
loop_
_entity.id
_entity.type
_entity.pdbx_description
1 polymer ?
#
loop_
_entity_poly.entity_id
_entity_poly.type
_entity_poly.pdbx_seq_one_letter_code
_entity_poly.pdbx_strand_id
1 'polypeptide(L)'
;GTPHRLAEWRSGSALYPSVLFGPWKINIHPAETPAAPRAASPSVGAADFCLRFPGPVAEAIELLDKADVPIVHGPAKEECAREWRTSVYFRDPDGCLVEFACELEERR
;
A
#
# COMPACT_ATOMS: atom_id res chain seq x y z
N GLY A 1 -1.97 -4.74 6.14
CA GLY A 1 -3.14 -4.01 6.65
C GLY A 1 -4.30 -4.97 6.83
N THR A 2 -5.35 -4.54 7.53
CA THR A 2 -6.54 -5.37 7.80
C THR A 2 -7.72 -4.88 6.97
N PRO A 3 -8.36 -5.74 6.14
CA PRO A 3 -9.58 -5.37 5.45
C PRO A 3 -10.69 -5.00 6.43
N HIS A 4 -11.45 -3.95 6.11
CA HIS A 4 -12.56 -3.45 6.91
C HIS A 4 -13.79 -3.25 6.02
N ARG A 5 -14.94 -3.71 6.52
CA ARG A 5 -16.23 -3.75 5.81
C ARG A 5 -16.23 -4.52 4.49
N LEU A 6 -15.31 -5.47 4.33
CA LEU A 6 -15.17 -6.25 3.09
C LEU A 6 -16.39 -7.14 2.84
N ALA A 7 -16.95 -7.75 3.88
CA ALA A 7 -18.13 -8.60 3.76
C ALA A 7 -19.38 -7.80 3.39
N GLU A 8 -19.58 -6.65 4.04
CA GLU A 8 -20.69 -5.75 3.80
C GLU A 8 -20.63 -5.13 2.41
N TRP A 9 -19.42 -4.83 1.91
CA TRP A 9 -19.26 -4.39 0.53
C TRP A 9 -19.60 -5.52 -0.46
N ARG A 10 -19.12 -6.74 -0.22
CA ARG A 10 -19.44 -7.92 -1.07
C ARG A 10 -20.94 -8.25 -1.07
N SER A 11 -21.67 -7.97 0.01
CA SER A 11 -23.12 -8.15 0.10
C SER A 11 -23.94 -6.96 -0.42
N GLY A 12 -23.28 -5.87 -0.83
CA GLY A 12 -23.93 -4.63 -1.30
C GLY A 12 -24.47 -3.72 -0.19
N SER A 13 -24.18 -4.01 1.08
CA SER A 13 -24.61 -3.21 2.25
C SER A 13 -23.62 -2.11 2.64
N ALA A 14 -22.46 -2.03 1.98
CA ALA A 14 -21.51 -0.93 2.06
C ALA A 14 -21.11 -0.47 0.65
N LEU A 15 -20.91 0.84 0.48
CA LEU A 15 -20.53 1.42 -0.82
C LEU A 15 -19.08 1.12 -1.22
N TYR A 16 -18.22 0.89 -0.23
CA TYR A 16 -16.80 0.59 -0.41
C TYR A 16 -16.22 -0.10 0.84
N PRO A 17 -15.18 -0.95 0.68
CA PRO A 17 -14.37 -1.42 1.78
C PRO A 17 -13.19 -0.46 2.06
N SER A 18 -12.46 -0.73 3.13
CA SER A 18 -11.21 -0.03 3.45
C SER A 18 -10.11 -1.02 3.85
N VAL A 19 -8.87 -0.60 3.75
CA VAL A 19 -7.72 -1.29 4.39
C VAL A 19 -7.24 -0.43 5.55
N LEU A 20 -7.19 -1.01 6.75
CA LEU A 20 -6.70 -0.36 7.96
C LEU A 20 -5.22 -0.70 8.17
N PHE A 21 -4.42 0.29 8.61
CA PHE A 21 -3.01 0.10 8.94
C PHE A 21 -2.57 1.14 9.97
N GLY A 22 -2.15 0.66 11.15
CA GLY A 22 -1.90 1.53 12.29
C GLY A 22 -3.13 2.42 12.59
N PRO A 23 -2.96 3.74 12.79
CA PRO A 23 -4.07 4.68 12.99
C PRO A 23 -4.70 5.19 11.68
N TRP A 24 -4.25 4.69 10.52
CA TRP A 24 -4.64 5.18 9.20
C TRP A 24 -5.51 4.16 8.46
N LYS A 25 -6.16 4.65 7.40
CA LYS A 25 -6.88 3.79 6.45
C LYS A 25 -6.77 4.32 5.03
N ILE A 26 -6.89 3.40 4.07
CA ILE A 26 -7.18 3.71 2.67
C ILE A 26 -8.60 3.21 2.38
N ASN A 27 -9.49 4.09 1.93
CA ASN A 27 -10.79 3.68 1.40
C ASN A 27 -10.60 3.25 -0.06
N ILE A 28 -11.18 2.11 -0.45
CA ILE A 28 -11.05 1.57 -1.81
C ILE A 28 -12.37 1.79 -2.52
N HIS A 29 -12.45 2.78 -3.39
CA HIS A 29 -13.64 3.08 -4.17
C HIS A 29 -13.57 2.33 -5.51
N PRO A 30 -14.42 1.30 -5.77
CA PRO A 30 -14.51 0.70 -7.10
C PRO A 30 -14.85 1.76 -8.15
N ALA A 31 -14.40 1.58 -9.40
CA ALA A 31 -14.59 2.57 -10.47
C ALA A 31 -16.06 3.04 -10.63
N GLU A 32 -17.01 2.10 -10.54
CA GLU A 32 -18.45 2.34 -10.68
C GLU A 32 -19.16 2.71 -9.37
N THR A 33 -18.44 2.97 -8.27
CA THR A 33 -19.10 3.24 -6.99
C THR A 33 -19.89 4.57 -7.00
N PRO A 34 -21.10 4.61 -6.42
CA PRO A 34 -21.84 5.85 -6.23
C PRO A 34 -21.37 6.66 -5.01
N ALA A 35 -20.33 6.21 -4.30
CA ALA A 35 -19.82 6.87 -3.10
C ALA A 35 -19.33 8.31 -3.37
N ALA A 36 -19.68 9.22 -2.47
CA ALA A 36 -19.25 10.61 -2.48
C ALA A 36 -18.85 11.06 -1.06
N PRO A 37 -17.90 12.01 -0.91
CA PRO A 37 -17.13 12.67 -1.97
C PRO A 37 -16.02 11.78 -2.55
N ARG A 38 -15.58 12.09 -3.77
CA ARG A 38 -14.45 11.43 -4.46
C ARG A 38 -13.57 12.45 -5.18
N ALA A 39 -12.40 12.02 -5.65
CA ALA A 39 -11.52 12.88 -6.45
C ALA A 39 -12.28 13.45 -7.67
N ALA A 40 -11.92 14.66 -8.11
CA ALA A 40 -12.56 15.31 -9.26
C ALA A 40 -12.39 14.51 -10.57
N SER A 41 -11.29 13.77 -10.69
CA SER A 41 -10.99 12.88 -11.83
C SER A 41 -10.39 11.57 -11.30
N PRO A 42 -11.23 10.65 -10.77
CA PRO A 42 -10.73 9.41 -10.19
C PRO A 42 -10.12 8.55 -11.29
N SER A 43 -8.93 8.02 -11.05
CA SER A 43 -8.18 7.20 -12.01
C SER A 43 -7.65 5.96 -11.30
N VAL A 44 -7.97 4.79 -11.85
CA VAL A 44 -7.47 3.50 -11.36
C VAL A 44 -5.95 3.42 -11.60
N GLY A 45 -5.20 2.90 -10.63
CA GLY A 45 -3.74 2.75 -10.75
C GLY A 45 -2.92 4.03 -10.64
N ALA A 46 -3.56 5.19 -10.43
CA ALA A 46 -2.88 6.48 -10.42
C ALA A 46 -2.27 6.86 -9.06
N ALA A 47 -2.46 6.04 -8.01
CA ALA A 47 -1.89 6.33 -6.71
C ALA A 47 -0.40 5.99 -6.68
N ASP A 48 0.36 6.83 -5.99
CA ASP A 48 1.77 6.65 -5.68
C ASP A 48 1.95 7.03 -4.20
N PHE A 49 2.31 6.07 -3.36
CA PHE A 49 2.39 6.29 -1.92
C PHE A 49 3.44 5.41 -1.24
N CYS A 50 4.01 5.98 -0.19
CA CYS A 50 4.98 5.33 0.67
C CYS A 50 4.35 4.86 1.98
N LEU A 51 4.60 3.60 2.34
CA LEU A 51 4.22 2.99 3.59
C LEU A 51 5.45 2.58 4.38
N ARG A 52 5.45 2.91 5.68
CA ARG A 52 6.48 2.44 6.61
C ARG A 52 6.33 0.93 6.80
N PHE A 53 7.36 0.18 6.44
CA PHE A 53 7.45 -1.24 6.70
C PHE A 53 8.18 -1.46 8.04
N PRO A 54 7.63 -2.27 8.97
CA PRO A 54 8.13 -2.34 10.35
C PRO A 54 9.37 -3.21 10.55
N GLY A 55 10.01 -3.69 9.49
CA GLY A 55 11.20 -4.53 9.52
C GLY A 55 12.28 -4.07 8.54
N PRO A 56 13.44 -4.74 8.49
CA PRO A 56 14.50 -4.47 7.53
C PRO A 56 14.09 -4.80 6.10
N VAL A 57 14.81 -4.26 5.12
CA VAL A 57 14.49 -4.45 3.70
C VAL A 57 14.50 -5.92 3.25
N ALA A 58 15.34 -6.75 3.87
CA ALA A 58 15.36 -8.19 3.60
C ALA A 58 14.01 -8.87 3.89
N GLU A 59 13.34 -8.49 5.00
CA GLU A 59 12.02 -9.03 5.34
C GLU A 59 10.92 -8.52 4.40
N ALA A 60 11.04 -7.27 3.93
CA ALA A 60 10.13 -6.74 2.92
C ALA A 60 10.26 -7.50 1.59
N ILE A 61 11.48 -7.78 1.15
CA ILE A 61 11.75 -8.56 -0.06
C ILE A 61 11.19 -9.98 0.08
N GLU A 62 11.45 -10.64 1.20
CA GLU A 62 10.95 -12.00 1.47
C GLU A 62 9.42 -12.05 1.50
N LEU A 63 8.77 -11.04 2.08
CA LEU A 63 7.31 -10.93 2.10
C LEU A 63 6.73 -10.82 0.67
N LEU A 64 7.33 -9.97 -0.16
CA LEU A 64 6.87 -9.76 -1.54
C LEU A 64 7.11 -11.01 -2.40
N ASP A 65 8.26 -11.66 -2.27
CA ASP A 65 8.58 -12.91 -2.97
C ASP A 65 7.60 -14.04 -2.60
N LYS A 66 7.33 -14.23 -1.30
CA LYS A 66 6.32 -15.21 -0.82
C LYS A 66 4.91 -14.93 -1.33
N ALA A 67 4.60 -13.68 -1.63
CA ALA A 67 3.32 -13.26 -2.16
C ALA A 67 3.26 -13.25 -3.70
N ASP A 68 4.35 -13.66 -4.38
CA ASP A 68 4.50 -13.58 -5.84
C ASP A 68 4.27 -12.16 -6.38
N VAL A 69 4.77 -11.15 -5.63
CA VAL A 69 4.68 -9.73 -5.98
C VAL A 69 6.04 -9.26 -6.50
N PRO A 70 6.17 -8.94 -7.81
CA PRO A 70 7.43 -8.47 -8.36
C PRO A 70 7.84 -7.11 -7.81
N ILE A 71 9.12 -7.01 -7.40
CA ILE A 71 9.76 -5.73 -7.09
C ILE A 71 10.08 -5.02 -8.41
N VAL A 72 9.62 -3.79 -8.57
CA VAL A 72 9.85 -2.96 -9.77
C VAL A 72 11.03 -2.00 -9.62
N HIS A 73 11.40 -1.67 -8.39
CA HIS A 73 12.59 -0.85 -8.08
C HIS A 73 13.10 -1.15 -6.66
N GLY A 74 14.40 -0.97 -6.44
CA GLY A 74 15.07 -1.23 -5.18
C GLY A 74 15.63 -2.65 -5.04
N PRO A 75 16.24 -3.00 -3.89
CA PRO A 75 16.42 -2.15 -2.72
C PRO A 75 17.29 -0.93 -3.01
N ALA A 76 16.80 0.26 -2.70
CA ALA A 76 17.47 1.53 -2.98
C ALA A 76 17.37 2.45 -1.77
N LYS A 77 18.37 3.33 -1.60
CA LYS A 77 18.36 4.33 -0.54
C LYS A 77 17.53 5.53 -0.99
N GLU A 78 16.44 5.80 -0.28
CA GLU A 78 15.44 6.80 -0.66
C GLU A 78 15.22 7.82 0.45
N GLU A 79 14.83 9.05 0.05
CA GLU A 79 14.41 10.09 0.97
C GLU A 79 12.94 9.86 1.35
N CYS A 80 12.70 9.30 2.53
CA CYS A 80 11.35 9.14 3.07
C CYS A 80 10.94 10.37 3.88
N ALA A 81 9.72 10.37 4.43
CA ALA A 81 9.11 11.55 5.06
C ALA A 81 9.95 12.28 6.14
N ARG A 82 10.84 11.57 6.86
CA ARG A 82 11.64 12.14 7.96
C ARG A 82 13.11 11.70 7.97
N GLU A 83 13.43 10.62 7.29
CA GLU A 83 14.77 10.05 7.25
C GLU A 83 15.02 9.30 5.95
N TRP A 84 16.29 9.10 5.63
CA TRP A 84 16.69 8.21 4.55
C TRP A 84 16.54 6.76 4.98
N ARG A 85 15.89 5.94 4.15
CA ARG A 85 15.68 4.51 4.40
C ARG A 85 16.05 3.70 3.16
N THR A 86 16.18 2.39 3.33
CA THR A 86 16.24 1.48 2.18
C THR A 86 14.83 1.04 1.85
N SER A 87 14.39 1.32 0.63
CA SER A 87 13.04 1.06 0.16
C SER A 87 13.02 0.04 -0.99
N VAL A 88 11.90 -0.65 -1.11
CA VAL A 88 11.54 -1.44 -2.30
C VAL A 88 10.19 -0.97 -2.83
N TYR A 89 10.04 -0.99 -4.15
CA TYR A 89 8.83 -0.56 -4.83
C TYR A 89 8.20 -1.73 -5.56
N PHE A 90 6.87 -1.76 -5.56
CA PHE A 90 6.07 -2.76 -6.27
C PHE A 90 4.75 -2.16 -6.74
N ARG A 91 3.98 -2.93 -7.51
CA ARG A 91 2.66 -2.54 -8.00
C ARG A 91 1.59 -3.28 -7.22
N ASP A 92 0.51 -2.59 -6.86
CA ASP A 92 -0.72 -3.25 -6.43
C ASP A 92 -1.48 -3.82 -7.66
N PRO A 93 -2.59 -4.56 -7.46
CA PRO A 93 -3.34 -5.15 -8.58
C PRO A 93 -3.88 -4.13 -9.61
N ASP A 94 -4.11 -2.89 -9.20
CA ASP A 94 -4.59 -1.81 -10.08
C ASP A 94 -3.45 -1.03 -10.73
N GLY A 95 -2.19 -1.32 -10.37
CA GLY A 95 -1.00 -0.67 -10.89
C GLY A 95 -0.54 0.55 -10.10
N CYS A 96 -1.12 0.83 -8.93
CA CYS A 96 -0.61 1.89 -8.05
C CYS A 96 0.83 1.58 -7.65
N LEU A 97 1.68 2.61 -7.60
CA LEU A 97 3.05 2.46 -7.11
C LEU A 97 3.03 2.46 -5.59
N VAL A 98 3.58 1.40 -4.98
CA VAL A 98 3.69 1.26 -3.54
C VAL A 98 5.17 1.18 -3.17
N GLU A 99 5.60 2.07 -2.30
CA GLU A 99 6.91 2.02 -1.66
C GLU A 99 6.79 1.42 -0.26
N PHE A 100 7.64 0.44 0.05
CA PHE A 100 7.92 0.02 1.42
C PHE A 100 9.20 0.65 1.93
N ALA A 101 9.06 1.68 2.76
CA ALA A 101 10.15 2.33 3.48
C ALA A 101 10.49 1.53 4.74
N CYS A 102 11.57 0.75 4.67
CA CYS A 102 11.93 -0.23 5.68
C CYS A 102 12.64 0.39 6.88
N GLU A 103 12.62 -0.29 8.03
CA GLU A 103 13.46 0.10 9.16
C GLU A 103 14.93 -0.17 8.86
N LEU A 104 15.81 0.54 9.56
CA LEU A 104 17.24 0.29 9.49
C LEU A 104 17.55 -1.08 10.11
N GLU A 105 18.49 -1.81 9.53
CA GLU A 105 19.03 -3.01 10.17
C GLU A 105 19.66 -2.63 11.52
N GLU A 106 19.28 -3.36 12.58
CA GLU A 106 19.96 -3.26 13.86
C GLU A 106 21.42 -3.69 13.65
N ARG A 107 22.35 -2.76 13.86
CA ARG A 107 23.78 -3.08 13.84
C ARG A 107 24.06 -4.07 14.99
N ARG A 108 24.28 -5.34 14.65
CA ARG A 108 24.88 -6.33 15.57
C ARG A 108 26.31 -5.94 15.93
#